data_AF-A0A9E2P9V1-F1
#
_entry.id   AF-A0A9E2P9V1-F1
#
_cell.length_a   1.000
_cell.length_b   1.000
_cell.length_c   1.000
_cell.angle_alpha   90.00
_cell.angle_beta   90.00
_cell.angle_gamma   90.00
#
_symmetry.space_group_name_H-M   'P 1'
#
loop_
_entity.id
_entity.type
_entity.pdbx_description
1 polymer ?
#
loop_
_entity_poly.entity_id
_entity_poly.type
_entity_poly.pdbx_seq_one_letter_code
_entity_poly.pdbx_strand_id
1 'polypeptide(L)'
;MARKNLTPTKNELARFKAMSDLGLTPHAIGTRTDRDPKTVKKYLQSDVYNDPEIKQMVDIIKDKEISDLYLLGAKARKRLHELLDDGNMKAIETVATMDRTFQQRRLLEGQSTENTLSLHADIAAIKALYREKKPIDDNKR
;
A
#
# COMPACT_ATOMS: atom_id res chain seq x y z
N MET A 1 -6.66 34.62 -2.03
CA MET A 1 -6.01 33.48 -2.71
C MET A 1 -6.68 33.28 -4.06
N ALA A 2 -5.94 33.38 -5.16
CA ALA A 2 -6.50 33.26 -6.51
C ALA A 2 -7.05 31.85 -6.74
N ARG A 3 -8.31 31.73 -7.19
CA ARG A 3 -8.91 30.44 -7.57
C ARG A 3 -8.17 29.92 -8.81
N LYS A 4 -7.21 28.99 -8.63
CA LYS A 4 -6.64 28.17 -9.72
C LYS A 4 -7.80 27.59 -10.55
N ASN A 5 -7.68 27.65 -11.87
CA ASN A 5 -8.63 27.17 -12.90
C ASN A 5 -9.69 26.17 -12.40
N LEU A 6 -10.96 26.45 -12.67
CA LEU A 6 -12.13 25.70 -12.18
C LEU A 6 -12.07 24.19 -12.49
N THR A 7 -11.38 23.81 -13.57
CA THR A 7 -11.21 22.43 -14.01
C THR A 7 -9.77 21.96 -13.80
N PRO A 8 -9.58 20.82 -13.11
CA PRO A 8 -8.27 20.18 -13.00
C PRO A 8 -7.78 19.66 -14.35
N THR A 9 -6.47 19.70 -14.55
CA THR A 9 -5.81 19.10 -15.71
C THR A 9 -5.77 17.57 -15.62
N LYS A 10 -5.54 16.87 -16.75
CA LYS A 10 -5.34 15.40 -16.77
C LYS A 10 -4.25 14.95 -15.79
N ASN A 11 -3.15 15.70 -15.71
CA ASN A 11 -2.05 15.44 -14.78
C ASN A 11 -2.47 15.58 -13.32
N GLU A 12 -3.27 16.60 -12.98
CA GLU A 12 -3.78 16.79 -11.62
C GLU A 12 -4.76 15.69 -11.24
N LEU A 13 -5.65 15.27 -12.16
CA LEU A 13 -6.57 14.16 -11.94
C LEU A 13 -5.81 12.87 -11.67
N ALA A 14 -4.82 12.55 -12.50
CA ALA A 14 -3.98 11.38 -12.30
C ALA A 14 -3.27 11.42 -10.93
N ARG A 15 -2.77 12.59 -10.51
CA ARG A 15 -2.17 12.78 -9.18
C ARG A 15 -3.17 12.57 -8.05
N PHE A 16 -4.38 13.13 -8.14
CA PHE A 16 -5.41 12.93 -7.10
C PHE A 16 -5.72 11.45 -6.93
N LYS A 17 -5.92 10.75 -8.05
CA LYS A 17 -6.26 9.33 -8.02
C LYS A 17 -5.11 8.48 -7.48
N ALA A 18 -3.88 8.72 -7.93
CA ALA A 18 -2.71 8.03 -7.40
C ALA A 18 -2.55 8.24 -5.88
N MET A 19 -2.69 9.48 -5.39
CA MET A 19 -2.60 9.76 -3.94
C MET A 19 -3.74 9.09 -3.16
N SER A 20 -4.95 9.07 -3.70
CA SER A 20 -6.09 8.39 -3.08
C SER A 20 -5.87 6.88 -3.00
N ASP A 21 -5.35 6.26 -4.05
CA ASP A 21 -5.08 4.83 -4.11
C ASP A 21 -3.91 4.44 -3.18
N LEU A 22 -2.97 5.35 -2.94
CA LEU A 22 -1.91 5.22 -1.93
C LEU A 22 -2.40 5.50 -0.48
N GLY A 23 -3.71 5.72 -0.29
CA GLY A 23 -4.34 5.81 1.03
C GLY A 23 -4.51 7.22 1.60
N LEU A 24 -4.25 8.28 0.82
CA LEU A 24 -4.47 9.65 1.30
C LEU A 24 -5.96 10.01 1.28
N THR A 25 -6.40 10.74 2.30
CA THR A 25 -7.77 11.27 2.34
C THR A 25 -7.95 12.46 1.38
N PRO A 26 -9.17 12.73 0.88
CA PRO A 26 -9.43 13.88 0.00
C PRO A 26 -9.00 15.22 0.61
N HIS A 27 -9.07 15.35 1.93
CA HIS A 27 -8.60 16.54 2.63
C HIS A 27 -7.07 16.68 2.55
N ALA A 28 -6.33 15.61 2.81
CA ALA A 28 -4.87 15.61 2.70
C ALA A 28 -4.40 15.90 1.27
N ILE A 29 -5.09 15.35 0.26
CA ILE A 29 -4.82 15.62 -1.15
C ILE A 29 -5.06 17.10 -1.48
N GLY A 30 -6.18 17.67 -1.02
CA GLY A 30 -6.47 19.09 -1.21
C GLY A 30 -5.39 19.99 -0.64
N THR A 31 -4.93 19.72 0.59
CA THR A 31 -3.83 20.46 1.21
C THR A 31 -2.52 20.34 0.43
N ARG A 32 -2.19 19.14 -0.10
CA ARG A 32 -0.95 18.93 -0.88
C ARG A 32 -0.97 19.52 -2.28
N THR A 33 -2.16 19.75 -2.84
CA THR A 33 -2.31 20.17 -4.24
C THR A 33 -2.86 21.60 -4.38
N ASP A 34 -3.02 22.30 -3.26
CA ASP A 34 -3.67 23.61 -3.17
C ASP A 34 -5.05 23.64 -3.82
N ARG A 35 -5.84 22.59 -3.57
CA ARG A 35 -7.21 22.44 -4.11
C ARG A 35 -8.21 22.27 -2.97
N ASP A 36 -9.44 22.75 -3.21
CA ASP A 36 -10.53 22.55 -2.27
C ASP A 36 -10.82 21.04 -2.13
N PRO A 37 -10.81 20.47 -0.91
CA PRO A 37 -11.13 19.06 -0.68
C PRO A 37 -12.47 18.62 -1.29
N LYS A 38 -13.46 19.52 -1.41
CA LYS A 38 -14.73 19.22 -2.08
C LYS A 38 -14.54 18.97 -3.57
N THR A 39 -13.70 19.75 -4.24
CA THR A 39 -13.35 19.55 -5.64
C THR A 39 -12.63 18.23 -5.83
N VAL A 40 -11.64 17.92 -4.98
CA VAL A 40 -10.92 16.64 -5.03
C VAL A 40 -11.90 15.47 -4.87
N LYS A 41 -12.79 15.52 -3.87
CA LYS A 41 -13.80 14.48 -3.65
C LYS A 41 -14.72 14.30 -4.86
N LYS A 42 -15.19 15.40 -5.46
CA LYS A 42 -16.03 15.38 -6.67
C LYS A 42 -15.32 14.65 -7.81
N TYR A 43 -14.06 14.98 -8.09
CA TYR A 43 -13.33 14.38 -9.21
C TYR A 43 -12.90 12.94 -8.94
N LEU A 44 -12.55 12.58 -7.70
CA LEU A 44 -12.25 11.18 -7.33
C LEU A 44 -13.43 10.22 -7.58
N GLN A 45 -14.66 10.72 -7.52
CA GLN A 45 -15.88 9.95 -7.78
C GLN A 45 -16.35 10.00 -9.25
N SER A 46 -15.65 10.73 -10.11
CA SER A 46 -16.06 10.93 -11.50
C SER A 46 -15.54 9.82 -12.43
N ASP A 47 -16.26 9.61 -13.54
CA ASP A 47 -15.91 8.61 -14.57
C ASP A 47 -14.70 9.01 -15.43
N VAL A 48 -14.06 10.15 -15.14
CA VAL A 48 -12.92 10.66 -15.91
C VAL A 48 -11.72 9.70 -15.87
N TYR A 49 -11.61 8.83 -14.86
CA TYR A 49 -10.55 7.83 -14.77
C TYR A 49 -10.77 6.58 -15.64
N ASN A 50 -11.89 6.48 -16.34
CA ASN A 50 -12.09 5.45 -17.36
C ASN A 50 -11.31 5.75 -18.64
N ASP A 51 -10.81 6.97 -18.80
CA ASP A 51 -9.88 7.34 -19.89
C ASP A 51 -8.57 6.54 -19.75
N PRO A 52 -8.19 5.73 -20.78
CA PRO A 52 -6.96 4.95 -20.77
C PRO A 52 -5.71 5.79 -20.55
N GLU A 53 -5.67 7.03 -21.04
CA GLU A 53 -4.51 7.91 -20.86
C GLU A 53 -4.32 8.28 -19.40
N ILE A 54 -5.38 8.69 -18.72
CA ILE A 54 -5.33 9.08 -17.30
C ILE A 54 -4.97 7.86 -16.45
N LYS A 55 -5.50 6.67 -16.78
CA LYS A 55 -5.17 5.43 -16.09
C LYS A 55 -3.68 5.10 -16.17
N GLN A 56 -3.08 5.18 -17.36
CA GLN A 56 -1.64 4.98 -17.53
C GLN A 56 -0.81 6.00 -16.73
N MET A 57 -1.23 7.26 -16.70
CA MET A 57 -0.55 8.27 -15.89
C MET A 57 -0.62 7.97 -14.39
N VAL A 58 -1.77 7.49 -13.90
CA VAL A 58 -1.94 7.06 -12.50
C VAL A 58 -0.96 5.94 -12.16
N ASP A 59 -0.85 4.93 -13.03
CA ASP A 59 0.05 3.79 -12.82
C ASP A 59 1.51 4.23 -12.79
N ILE A 60 1.95 5.06 -13.75
CA ILE A 60 3.30 5.63 -13.77
C ILE A 60 3.62 6.42 -12.49
N ILE A 61 2.66 7.20 -11.97
CA ILE A 61 2.87 7.97 -10.74
C ILE A 61 3.03 7.02 -9.54
N LYS A 62 2.16 6.01 -9.40
CA LYS A 62 2.23 5.03 -8.31
C LYS A 62 3.55 4.26 -8.35
N ASP A 63 3.98 3.80 -9.52
CA ASP A 63 5.20 3.02 -9.67
C ASP A 63 6.44 3.82 -9.27
N LYS A 64 6.47 5.12 -9.62
CA LYS A 64 7.53 6.03 -9.17
C LYS A 64 7.54 6.21 -7.65
N GLU A 65 6.39 6.47 -7.04
CA GLU A 65 6.28 6.64 -5.59
C GLU A 65 6.70 5.37 -4.83
N ILE A 66 6.29 4.19 -5.31
CA ILE A 66 6.70 2.90 -4.74
C ILE A 66 8.21 2.69 -4.88
N SER A 67 8.77 3.01 -6.04
CA SER A 67 10.22 2.90 -6.30
C SER A 67 11.03 3.82 -5.39
N ASP A 68 10.57 5.06 -5.20
CA ASP A 68 11.19 6.03 -4.31
C ASP A 68 11.10 5.58 -2.85
N LEU A 69 9.96 5.06 -2.41
CA LEU A 69 9.80 4.49 -1.07
C LEU A 69 10.73 3.29 -0.85
N TYR A 70 10.89 2.43 -1.86
CA TYR A 70 11.82 1.30 -1.80
C TYR A 70 13.27 1.78 -1.64
N LEU A 71 13.69 2.77 -2.44
CA LEU A 71 15.02 3.36 -2.37
C LEU A 71 15.26 4.02 -1.01
N LEU A 72 14.28 4.77 -0.50
CA LEU A 72 14.37 5.46 0.79
C LEU A 72 14.48 4.45 1.93
N GLY A 73 13.71 3.36 1.86
CA GLY A 73 13.81 2.24 2.78
C GLY A 73 15.17 1.54 2.74
N ALA A 74 15.76 1.35 1.55
CA ALA A 74 17.09 0.77 1.40
C ALA A 74 18.18 1.67 2.00
N LYS A 75 18.12 2.98 1.73
CA LYS A 75 19.03 3.97 2.33
C LYS A 75 18.90 4.02 3.85
N ALA A 76 17.68 4.01 4.38
CA ALA A 76 17.43 4.00 5.82
C ALA A 76 18.01 2.75 6.50
N ARG A 77 17.81 1.57 5.92
CA ARG A 77 18.40 0.32 6.45
C ARG A 77 19.93 0.37 6.43
N LYS A 78 20.54 0.82 5.32
CA LYS A 78 21.99 0.99 5.23
C LYS A 78 22.51 1.88 6.35
N ARG A 79 21.84 3.02 6.59
CA ARG A 79 22.23 3.94 7.65
C ARG A 79 22.11 3.33 9.05
N LEU A 80 21.07 2.53 9.30
CA LEU A 80 20.93 1.81 10.57
C LEU A 80 22.06 0.79 10.78
N HIS A 81 22.48 0.08 9.74
CA HIS A 81 23.63 -0.83 9.81
C HIS A 81 24.93 -0.07 10.13
N GLU A 82 25.20 1.05 9.45
CA GLU A 82 26.37 1.90 9.76
C GLU A 82 26.36 2.35 11.23
N LEU A 83 25.22 2.83 11.75
CA LEU A 83 25.11 3.27 13.14
C LEU A 83 25.31 2.14 14.16
N LEU A 84 24.89 0.92 13.82
CA LEU A 84 25.10 -0.28 14.62
C LEU A 84 26.58 -0.68 14.64
N ASP A 85 27.20 -0.76 13.46
CA ASP A 85 28.60 -1.18 13.30
C ASP A 85 29.56 -0.19 13.97
N ASP A 86 29.27 1.11 13.87
CA ASP A 86 30.05 2.17 14.51
C ASP A 86 29.78 2.30 16.02
N GLY A 87 28.80 1.57 16.58
CA GLY A 87 28.41 1.67 17.99
C GLY A 87 27.75 3.00 18.38
N ASN A 88 27.30 3.79 17.40
CA ASN A 88 26.77 5.15 17.58
C ASN A 88 25.26 5.20 17.83
N MET A 89 24.59 4.05 17.87
CA MET A 89 23.14 3.97 18.07
C MET A 89 22.76 3.96 19.55
N LYS A 90 21.65 4.62 19.93
CA LYS A 90 21.23 4.66 21.34
C LYS A 90 20.78 3.27 21.79
N ALA A 91 20.99 2.96 23.08
CA ALA A 91 20.69 1.63 23.63
C ALA A 91 19.27 1.11 23.32
N ILE A 92 18.24 1.96 23.45
CA ILE A 92 16.84 1.58 23.16
C ILE A 92 16.65 1.28 21.66
N GLU A 93 17.23 2.10 20.78
CA GLU A 93 17.17 1.93 19.33
C GLU A 93 17.87 0.63 18.91
N THR A 94 18.99 0.30 19.57
CA THR A 94 19.75 -0.95 19.40
C THR A 94 18.92 -2.17 19.77
N VAL A 95 18.29 -2.17 20.95
CA VAL A 95 17.40 -3.26 21.36
C VAL A 95 16.23 -3.45 20.39
N ALA A 96 15.58 -2.36 19.97
CA ALA A 96 14.46 -2.43 19.03
C ALA A 96 14.87 -2.97 17.65
N THR A 97 16.06 -2.59 17.17
CA THR A 97 16.58 -3.08 15.88
C THR A 97 16.94 -4.56 15.97
N MET A 98 17.57 -4.99 17.06
CA MET A 98 17.88 -6.40 17.30
C MET A 98 16.62 -7.26 17.38
N ASP A 99 15.60 -6.84 18.14
CA ASP A 99 14.33 -7.57 18.24
C ASP A 99 13.65 -7.71 16.87
N ARG A 100 13.59 -6.63 16.08
CA ARG A 100 13.07 -6.69 14.72
C ARG A 100 13.83 -7.69 13.84
N THR A 101 15.16 -7.66 13.85
CA THR A 101 15.98 -8.60 13.06
C THR A 101 15.79 -10.04 13.52
N PHE A 102 15.64 -10.26 14.83
CA PHE A 102 15.36 -11.58 15.40
C PHE A 102 14.02 -12.12 14.91
N GLN A 103 12.94 -11.33 14.98
CA GLN A 103 11.62 -11.72 14.47
C GLN A 103 11.63 -11.99 12.96
N GLN A 104 12.30 -11.14 12.17
CA GLN A 104 12.42 -11.31 10.73
C GLN A 104 13.18 -12.59 10.37
N ARG A 105 14.30 -12.86 11.04
CA ARG A 105 15.07 -14.09 10.87
C ARG A 105 14.22 -15.32 11.20
N ARG A 106 13.52 -15.29 12.32
CA ARG A 106 12.64 -16.36 12.78
C ARG A 106 11.52 -16.69 11.78
N LEU A 107 10.94 -15.66 11.14
CA LEU A 107 9.98 -15.81 10.05
C LEU A 107 10.59 -16.51 8.83
N LEU A 108 11.79 -16.09 8.40
CA LEU A 108 12.48 -16.67 7.25
C LEU A 108 12.94 -18.11 7.50
N GLU A 109 13.31 -18.44 8.73
CA GLU A 109 13.73 -19.80 9.14
C GLU A 109 12.52 -20.73 9.41
N GLY A 110 11.28 -20.26 9.18
CA GLY A 110 10.07 -21.06 9.41
C GLY A 110 9.79 -21.35 10.89
N GLN A 111 10.50 -20.68 11.80
CA GLN A 111 10.38 -20.85 13.25
C GLN A 111 9.34 -19.91 13.87
N SER A 112 8.53 -19.23 13.05
CA SER A 112 7.42 -18.41 13.51
C SER A 112 6.43 -19.28 14.27
N THR A 113 6.48 -19.24 15.60
CA THR A 113 5.50 -19.93 16.43
C THR A 113 4.13 -19.33 16.22
N GLU A 114 3.15 -20.22 16.08
CA GLU A 114 1.69 -20.02 16.22
C GLU A 114 0.82 -19.85 14.97
N ASN A 115 1.30 -19.42 13.79
CA ASN A 115 0.36 -19.21 12.67
C ASN A 115 0.27 -20.35 11.64
N THR A 116 1.13 -21.37 11.70
CA THR A 116 1.03 -22.51 10.77
C THR A 116 -0.19 -23.39 11.06
N LEU A 117 -0.48 -23.69 12.33
CA LEU A 117 -1.65 -24.48 12.71
C LEU A 117 -2.96 -23.75 12.40
N SER A 118 -3.03 -22.45 12.70
CA SER A 118 -4.18 -21.59 12.39
C SER A 118 -4.38 -21.44 10.88
N LEU A 119 -3.31 -21.22 10.10
CA LEU A 119 -3.38 -21.20 8.62
C LEU A 119 -3.87 -22.53 8.04
N HIS A 120 -3.40 -23.67 8.57
CA HIS A 120 -3.87 -24.98 8.11
C HIS A 120 -5.35 -25.20 8.43
N ALA A 121 -5.81 -24.75 9.60
CA ALA A 121 -7.23 -24.80 9.98
C ALA A 121 -8.09 -23.90 9.08
N ASP A 122 -7.64 -22.66 8.81
CA ASP A 122 -8.34 -21.72 7.93
C ASP A 122 -8.39 -22.23 6.48
N ILE A 123 -7.29 -22.78 5.96
CA ILE A 123 -7.24 -23.40 4.63
C ILE A 123 -8.19 -24.62 4.56
N ALA A 124 -8.26 -25.42 5.61
CA ALA A 124 -9.17 -26.56 5.67
C ALA A 124 -10.65 -26.11 5.67
N ALA A 125 -10.99 -25.09 6.46
CA ALA A 125 -12.33 -24.51 6.52
C ALA A 125 -12.75 -23.91 5.16
N ILE A 126 -11.85 -23.16 4.51
CA ILE A 126 -12.08 -22.61 3.17
C ILE A 126 -12.33 -23.74 2.16
N LYS A 127 -11.49 -24.78 2.14
CA LYS A 127 -11.66 -25.94 1.24
C LYS A 127 -12.98 -26.68 1.47
N ALA A 128 -13.45 -26.79 2.71
CA ALA A 128 -14.74 -27.40 3.04
C ALA A 128 -15.91 -26.58 2.45
N LEU A 129 -15.91 -25.26 2.64
CA LEU A 129 -16.92 -24.36 2.08
C LEU A 129 -17.01 -24.40 0.54
N TYR A 130 -15.88 -24.58 -0.15
CA TYR A 130 -15.87 -24.74 -1.61
C TYR A 130 -16.35 -26.12 -2.08
N ARG A 131 -16.24 -27.17 -1.26
CA ARG A 131 -16.78 -28.51 -1.58
C ARG A 131 -18.31 -28.54 -1.45
N GLU A 132 -18.86 -27.86 -0.45
CA GLU A 132 -20.31 -27.76 -0.24
C GLU A 132 -21.03 -26.89 -1.29
N LYS A 133 -20.31 -25.94 -1.92
CA LYS A 133 -20.84 -25.08 -2.98
C LYS A 133 -20.80 -25.66 -4.39
N LYS A 134 -20.46 -26.94 -4.59
CA LYS A 134 -20.59 -27.54 -5.93
C LYS A 134 -22.07 -27.53 -6.34
N PRO A 135 -22.43 -26.95 -7.50
CA PRO A 135 -23.81 -26.92 -7.96
C PRO A 135 -24.30 -28.36 -8.17
N ILE A 136 -25.52 -28.61 -7.72
CA ILE A 136 -26.29 -29.78 -8.10
C ILE A 136 -26.32 -29.79 -9.63
N ASP A 137 -25.88 -30.90 -10.21
CA ASP A 137 -25.85 -31.16 -11.64
C ASP A 137 -27.29 -31.05 -12.19
N ASP A 138 -27.57 -30.00 -12.96
CA ASP A 138 -28.83 -29.75 -13.70
C ASP A 138 -28.96 -30.73 -14.88
N ASN A 139 -28.81 -32.02 -14.61
CA ASN A 139 -28.99 -33.09 -15.57
C ASN A 139 -29.72 -34.27 -14.94
N LYS A 140 -31.00 -34.03 -14.61
CA LYS A 140 -32.01 -35.10 -14.64
C LYS A 140 -33.21 -34.61 -15.44
N ARG A 141 -33.32 -35.20 -16.64
CA ARG A 141 -34.54 -35.33 -17.43
C ARG A 141 -35.69 -35.89 -16.59
#